data_AF-A0A1G0EB67-F1
#
_entry.id   AF-A0A1G0EB67-F1
#
_cell.length_a   1.000
_cell.length_b   1.000
_cell.length_c   1.000
_cell.angle_alpha   90.00
_cell.angle_beta   90.00
_cell.angle_gamma   90.00
#
_symmetry.space_group_name_H-M   'P 1'
#
loop_
_entity.id
_entity.type
_entity.pdbx_description
1 polymer ?
#
loop_
_entity_poly.entity_id
_entity_poly.type
_entity_poly.pdbx_seq_one_letter_code
_entity_poly.pdbx_strand_id
1 'polypeptide(L)'
;MTVWTHPLGKFVLRTILWLPLCFAAWYYSAKYHAFFAGELALWLVDQFKSGIVSSLEHPGFDLVFVTTLEVHSEPGLTALLVPEVNPLLYTYGLALFLALMLAARARWWKILIGAIVLLPFQSWGIAFDFLVQIGVKLGPDVAAQAGLIGWRTEAIALGYQVGNLIFPTLIPVVLWALFNRTFIESVLWRRPATP
;
A
#
# COMPACT_ATOMS: atom_id res chain seq x y z
N MET A 1 17.40 -24.50 -24.34
CA MET A 1 16.95 -23.15 -24.77
C MET A 1 15.44 -23.13 -25.06
N THR A 2 14.57 -23.39 -24.08
CA THR A 2 13.12 -23.59 -24.34
C THR A 2 12.20 -22.97 -23.28
N VAL A 3 12.64 -21.91 -22.58
CA VAL A 3 11.73 -21.12 -21.73
C VAL A 3 10.72 -20.31 -22.58
N TRP A 4 11.05 -20.05 -23.85
CA TRP A 4 10.35 -19.11 -24.72
C TRP A 4 9.11 -19.67 -25.45
N THR A 5 8.90 -20.98 -25.45
CA THR A 5 7.73 -21.60 -26.13
C THR A 5 6.55 -21.83 -25.19
N HIS A 6 6.75 -21.79 -23.86
CA HIS A 6 5.68 -21.98 -22.88
C HIS A 6 4.79 -20.72 -22.74
N PRO A 7 3.46 -20.87 -22.65
CA PRO A 7 2.51 -19.75 -22.48
C PRO A 7 2.81 -18.91 -21.23
N LEU A 8 3.34 -19.54 -20.17
CA LEU A 8 3.79 -18.85 -18.98
C LEU A 8 4.99 -17.93 -19.24
N GLY A 9 6.02 -18.40 -19.95
CA GLY A 9 7.20 -17.59 -20.29
C GLY A 9 6.83 -16.36 -21.14
N LYS A 10 5.91 -16.52 -22.09
CA LYS A 10 5.37 -15.40 -22.88
C LYS A 10 4.61 -14.39 -22.03
N PHE A 11 3.85 -14.85 -21.05
CA PHE A 11 3.14 -13.98 -20.11
C PHE A 11 4.12 -13.20 -19.22
N VAL A 12 5.09 -13.89 -18.60
CA VAL A 12 6.12 -13.26 -17.76
C VAL A 12 6.88 -12.19 -18.54
N LEU A 13 7.30 -12.50 -19.78
CA LEU A 13 7.97 -11.53 -20.63
C LEU A 13 7.08 -10.29 -20.90
N ARG A 14 5.80 -10.50 -21.23
CA ARG A 14 4.86 -9.38 -21.43
C ARG A 14 4.70 -8.54 -20.17
N THR A 15 4.59 -9.17 -19.00
CA THR A 15 4.51 -8.45 -17.72
C THR A 15 5.76 -7.61 -17.50
N ILE A 16 6.96 -8.17 -17.72
CA ILE A 16 8.23 -7.44 -17.61
C ILE A 16 8.27 -6.25 -18.57
N LEU A 17 7.77 -6.40 -19.81
CA LEU A 17 7.73 -5.30 -20.78
C LEU A 17 6.72 -4.20 -20.39
N TRP A 18 5.58 -4.56 -19.79
CA TRP A 18 4.59 -3.60 -19.31
C TRP A 18 5.02 -2.90 -18.03
N LEU A 19 5.85 -3.55 -17.20
CA LEU A 19 6.18 -3.07 -15.87
C LEU A 19 6.79 -1.65 -15.87
N PRO A 20 7.81 -1.30 -16.70
CA PRO A 20 8.36 0.05 -16.75
C PRO A 20 7.32 1.11 -17.15
N LEU A 21 6.45 0.79 -18.11
CA LEU A 21 5.41 1.70 -18.58
C LEU A 21 4.36 1.94 -17.49
N CYS A 22 3.94 0.88 -16.79
CA CYS A 22 3.00 0.99 -15.69
C CYS A 22 3.60 1.73 -14.49
N PHE A 23 4.88 1.53 -14.18
CA PHE A 23 5.57 2.29 -13.14
C PHE A 23 5.69 3.77 -13.49
N ALA A 24 6.01 4.11 -14.74
CA ALA A 24 6.05 5.50 -15.17
C ALA A 24 4.65 6.15 -15.06
N ALA A 25 3.61 5.49 -15.58
CA ALA A 25 2.24 5.98 -15.49
C ALA A 25 1.76 6.14 -14.04
N TRP A 26 2.08 5.18 -13.17
CA TRP A 26 1.78 5.26 -11.75
C TRP A 26 2.54 6.41 -11.08
N TYR A 27 3.85 6.56 -11.32
CA TYR A 27 4.66 7.61 -10.68
C TYR A 27 4.11 9.02 -10.98
N TYR A 28 3.77 9.30 -12.24
CA TYR A 28 3.16 10.60 -12.61
C TYR A 28 1.77 10.81 -12.03
N SER A 29 1.03 9.74 -11.79
CA SER A 29 -0.31 9.80 -11.20
C SER A 29 -0.32 9.57 -9.69
N ALA A 30 0.84 9.33 -9.06
CA ALA A 30 0.92 8.85 -7.69
C ALA A 30 0.33 9.84 -6.68
N LYS A 31 0.45 11.16 -6.94
CA LYS A 31 -0.15 12.21 -6.10
C LYS A 31 -1.66 12.05 -5.96
N TYR A 32 -2.36 11.73 -7.05
CA TYR A 32 -3.81 11.54 -7.02
C TYR A 32 -4.22 10.30 -6.24
N HIS A 33 -3.47 9.21 -6.39
CA HIS A 33 -3.71 7.97 -5.66
C HIS A 33 -3.41 8.12 -4.17
N ALA A 34 -2.30 8.80 -3.85
CA ALA A 34 -1.89 9.14 -2.50
C ALA A 34 -2.95 10.00 -1.79
N PHE A 35 -3.58 10.95 -2.49
CA PHE A 35 -4.69 11.71 -1.95
C PHE A 35 -5.84 10.81 -1.51
N PHE A 36 -6.38 9.96 -2.40
CA PHE A 36 -7.52 9.09 -2.04
C PHE A 36 -7.16 8.06 -0.96
N ALA A 37 -5.95 7.50 -1.02
CA ALA A 37 -5.49 6.56 -0.01
C ALA A 37 -5.20 7.27 1.34
N GLY A 38 -4.74 8.52 1.31
CA GLY A 38 -4.49 9.35 2.48
C GLY A 38 -5.77 9.73 3.21
N GLU A 39 -6.80 10.15 2.49
CA GLU A 39 -8.12 10.46 3.07
C GLU A 39 -8.74 9.23 3.75
N LEU A 40 -8.67 8.07 3.10
CA LEU A 40 -9.13 6.82 3.68
C LEU A 40 -8.24 6.36 4.85
N ALA A 41 -6.94 6.65 4.82
CA ALA A 41 -6.02 6.41 5.93
C ALA A 41 -6.35 7.29 7.14
N LEU A 42 -6.68 8.56 6.93
CA LEU A 42 -7.11 9.47 8.00
C LEU A 42 -8.36 8.91 8.70
N TRP A 43 -9.35 8.47 7.92
CA TRP A 43 -10.54 7.81 8.46
C TRP A 43 -10.21 6.55 9.28
N LEU A 44 -9.24 5.74 8.83
CA LEU A 44 -8.77 4.56 9.57
C LEU A 44 -8.07 4.93 10.88
N VAL A 45 -7.23 5.97 10.88
CA VAL A 45 -6.53 6.47 12.07
C VAL A 45 -7.54 6.94 13.13
N ASP A 46 -8.60 7.64 12.70
CA ASP A 46 -9.65 8.15 13.59
C ASP A 46 -10.37 7.02 14.36
N GLN A 47 -10.38 5.79 13.82
CA GLN A 47 -10.95 4.62 14.52
C GLN A 47 -10.13 4.19 15.76
N PHE A 48 -8.84 4.53 15.81
CA PHE A 48 -7.99 4.18 16.96
C PHE A 48 -8.17 5.18 18.09
N LYS A 49 -8.10 6.47 17.76
CA LYS A 49 -8.40 7.58 18.66
C LYS A 49 -8.73 8.81 17.82
N SER A 50 -9.93 9.32 18.03
CA SER A 50 -10.40 10.49 17.32
C SER A 50 -9.71 11.77 17.78
N GLY A 51 -9.49 12.68 16.84
CA GLY A 51 -8.95 14.02 17.11
C GLY A 51 -7.45 14.11 17.36
N ILE A 52 -6.67 13.04 17.15
CA ILE A 52 -5.18 13.13 17.17
C ILE A 52 -4.68 13.97 15.99
N VAL A 53 -5.28 13.80 14.82
CA VAL A 53 -4.88 14.46 13.57
C VAL A 53 -5.82 15.62 13.30
N SER A 54 -5.27 16.81 13.13
CA SER A 54 -6.03 18.04 12.83
C SER A 54 -6.19 18.25 11.32
N SER A 55 -5.15 17.94 10.55
CA SER A 55 -5.18 18.03 9.08
C SER A 55 -4.20 17.05 8.45
N LEU A 56 -4.48 16.72 7.18
CA LEU A 56 -3.58 15.96 6.32
C LEU A 56 -3.05 16.90 5.23
N GLU A 57 -1.77 17.24 5.31
CA GLU A 57 -1.08 18.05 4.31
C GLU A 57 -0.41 17.16 3.26
N HIS A 58 -0.29 17.68 2.04
CA HIS A 58 0.17 16.93 0.87
C HIS A 58 1.36 17.64 0.17
N PRO A 59 2.51 17.82 0.84
CA PRO A 59 3.68 18.44 0.22
C PRO A 59 4.31 17.50 -0.82
N GLY A 60 4.02 17.75 -2.09
CA GLY A 60 4.64 17.00 -3.18
C GLY A 60 4.06 15.59 -3.32
N PHE A 61 4.80 14.58 -2.84
CA PHE A 61 4.35 13.18 -2.82
C PHE A 61 4.08 12.68 -1.41
N ASP A 62 4.64 13.31 -0.38
CA ASP A 62 4.52 12.84 1.00
C ASP A 62 3.18 13.25 1.60
N LEU A 63 2.74 12.47 2.58
CA LEU A 63 1.57 12.74 3.40
C LEU A 63 2.04 13.16 4.78
N VAL A 64 1.64 14.36 5.18
CA VAL A 64 2.05 14.96 6.44
C VAL A 64 0.85 15.04 7.37
N PHE A 65 0.89 14.26 8.44
CA PHE A 65 -0.17 14.22 9.44
C PHE A 65 0.10 15.30 10.48
N VAL A 66 -0.64 16.41 10.42
CA VAL A 66 -0.53 17.46 11.44
C VAL A 66 -1.27 16.98 12.67
N THR A 67 -0.55 16.82 13.78
CA THR A 67 -1.14 16.30 15.03
C THR A 67 -1.21 17.34 16.12
N THR A 68 -2.07 17.10 17.11
CA THR A 68 -2.13 17.91 18.35
C THR A 68 -1.20 17.38 19.44
N LEU A 69 -0.29 16.44 19.12
CA LEU A 69 0.61 15.81 20.07
C LEU A 69 1.83 16.69 20.28
N GLU A 70 2.24 16.85 21.54
CA GLU A 70 3.40 17.65 21.92
C GLU A 70 4.61 16.76 22.20
N VAL A 71 5.75 17.12 21.62
CA VAL A 71 7.05 16.52 21.93
C VAL A 71 7.91 17.53 22.66
N HIS A 72 8.49 17.10 23.76
CA HIS A 72 9.47 17.87 24.53
C HIS A 72 10.86 17.58 23.95
N SER A 73 11.33 18.42 23.04
CA SER A 73 12.63 18.22 22.39
C SER A 73 13.81 18.75 23.24
N GLU A 74 13.58 19.70 24.15
CA GLU A 74 14.55 20.25 25.12
C GLU A 74 13.83 20.86 26.34
N PRO A 75 14.51 21.13 27.48
CA PRO A 75 13.87 21.73 28.65
C PRO A 75 13.29 23.12 28.30
N GLY A 76 11.96 23.21 28.16
CA GLY A 76 11.23 24.46 27.92
C GLY A 76 10.72 24.67 26.49
N LEU A 77 10.97 23.76 25.55
CA LEU A 77 10.44 23.83 24.18
C LEU A 77 9.48 22.68 23.92
N THR A 78 8.19 22.99 23.82
CA THR A 78 7.15 22.12 23.30
C THR A 78 7.00 22.36 21.80
N ALA A 79 7.15 21.32 20.99
CA ALA A 79 6.91 21.37 19.55
C ALA A 79 5.79 20.39 19.17
N LEU A 80 4.98 20.77 18.18
CA LEU A 80 3.95 19.89 17.63
C LEU A 80 4.59 18.80 16.78
N LEU A 81 4.08 17.58 16.91
CA LEU A 81 4.53 16.44 16.12
C LEU A 81 3.89 16.48 14.74
N VAL A 82 4.72 16.38 13.71
CA VAL A 82 4.31 16.39 12.30
C VAL A 82 4.91 15.17 11.57
N PRO A 83 4.35 13.95 11.75
CA PRO A 83 4.84 12.75 11.09
C PRO A 83 4.66 12.81 9.58
N GLU A 84 5.71 12.43 8.87
CA GLU A 84 5.70 12.31 7.41
C GLU A 84 5.62 10.83 7.03
N VAL A 85 4.76 10.53 6.05
CA VAL A 85 4.59 9.19 5.48
C VAL A 85 4.77 9.29 3.98
N ASN A 86 5.63 8.42 3.42
CA ASN A 86 5.82 8.32 1.98
C ASN A 86 4.82 7.31 1.37
N PRO A 87 3.75 7.76 0.70
CA PRO A 87 2.72 6.88 0.14
C PRO A 87 3.20 6.07 -1.07
N LEU A 88 4.36 6.40 -1.67
CA LEU A 88 4.92 5.64 -2.78
C LEU A 88 5.26 4.21 -2.36
N LEU A 89 5.64 4.00 -1.09
CA LEU A 89 5.90 2.67 -0.51
C LEU A 89 4.65 1.78 -0.45
N TYR A 90 3.46 2.36 -0.42
CA TYR A 90 2.22 1.61 -0.26
C TYR A 90 1.42 1.49 -1.57
N THR A 91 1.58 2.46 -2.47
CA THR A 91 0.77 2.55 -3.69
C THR A 91 1.42 1.91 -4.93
N TYR A 92 2.72 1.60 -4.91
CA TYR A 92 3.44 1.03 -6.08
C TYR A 92 2.86 -0.31 -6.55
N GLY A 93 2.19 -1.06 -5.67
CA GLY A 93 1.50 -2.30 -6.02
C GLY A 93 0.47 -2.13 -7.14
N LEU A 94 -0.06 -0.92 -7.33
CA LEU A 94 -0.94 -0.61 -8.46
C LEU A 94 -0.21 -0.76 -9.80
N ALA A 95 1.04 -0.30 -9.92
CA ALA A 95 1.83 -0.45 -11.14
C ALA A 95 2.04 -1.92 -11.50
N LEU A 96 2.36 -2.75 -10.49
CA LEU A 96 2.49 -4.20 -10.65
C LEU A 96 1.17 -4.84 -11.09
N PHE A 97 0.05 -4.49 -10.43
CA PHE A 97 -1.28 -4.98 -10.78
C PHE A 97 -1.64 -4.65 -12.24
N LEU A 98 -1.41 -3.40 -12.66
CA LEU A 98 -1.66 -2.94 -14.03
C LEU A 98 -0.83 -3.74 -15.03
N ALA A 99 0.45 -3.94 -14.78
CA ALA A 99 1.33 -4.71 -15.67
C ALA A 99 0.84 -6.14 -15.85
N LEU A 100 0.43 -6.80 -14.76
CA LEU A 100 -0.12 -8.16 -14.78
C LEU A 100 -1.44 -8.23 -15.56
N MET A 101 -2.35 -7.27 -15.34
CA MET A 101 -3.65 -7.22 -16.01
C MET A 101 -3.52 -6.94 -17.51
N LEU A 102 -2.64 -6.03 -17.90
CA LEU A 102 -2.36 -5.72 -19.31
C LEU A 102 -1.66 -6.89 -20.02
N ALA A 103 -0.71 -7.55 -19.36
CA ALA A 103 -0.07 -8.75 -19.89
C ALA A 103 -1.07 -9.91 -20.11
N ALA A 104 -2.05 -10.04 -19.21
CA ALA A 104 -3.16 -11.00 -19.32
C ALA A 104 -4.26 -10.56 -20.29
N ARG A 105 -4.19 -9.34 -20.84
CA ARG A 105 -5.24 -8.73 -21.69
C ARG A 105 -6.60 -8.73 -20.99
N ALA A 106 -6.61 -8.45 -19.69
CA ALA A 106 -7.82 -8.41 -18.90
C ALA A 106 -8.76 -7.29 -19.38
N ARG A 107 -10.06 -7.44 -19.11
CA ARG A 107 -11.07 -6.43 -19.42
C ARG A 107 -10.84 -5.17 -18.56
N TRP A 108 -10.97 -4.00 -19.17
CA TRP A 108 -10.72 -2.70 -18.51
C TRP A 108 -11.51 -2.50 -17.20
N TRP A 109 -12.76 -2.97 -17.12
CA TRP A 109 -13.56 -2.85 -15.90
C TRP A 109 -12.97 -3.65 -14.72
N LYS A 110 -12.31 -4.80 -14.98
CA LYS A 110 -11.62 -5.58 -13.93
C LYS A 110 -10.40 -4.83 -13.39
N ILE A 111 -9.75 -4.06 -14.27
CA ILE A 111 -8.63 -3.18 -13.89
C ILE A 111 -9.14 -2.09 -12.95
N LEU A 112 -10.25 -1.42 -13.30
CA LEU A 112 -10.84 -0.39 -12.44
C LEU A 112 -11.28 -0.95 -11.09
N ILE A 113 -11.98 -2.08 -11.06
CA ILE A 113 -12.38 -2.73 -9.80
C ILE A 113 -11.15 -3.08 -8.98
N GLY A 114 -10.11 -3.67 -9.58
CA GLY A 114 -8.88 -4.00 -8.85
C GLY A 114 -8.16 -2.78 -8.29
N ALA A 115 -8.09 -1.69 -9.04
CA ALA A 115 -7.52 -0.43 -8.57
C ALA A 115 -8.30 0.12 -7.37
N ILE A 116 -9.63 0.08 -7.40
CA ILE A 116 -10.49 0.49 -6.27
C ILE A 116 -10.29 -0.44 -5.07
N VAL A 117 -10.23 -1.75 -5.29
CA VAL A 117 -10.03 -2.74 -4.22
C VAL A 117 -8.64 -2.61 -3.57
N LEU A 118 -7.63 -2.09 -4.27
CA LEU A 118 -6.32 -1.81 -3.69
C LEU A 118 -6.33 -0.64 -2.70
N LEU A 119 -7.22 0.35 -2.86
CA LEU A 119 -7.26 1.54 -2.00
C LEU A 119 -7.32 1.23 -0.50
N PRO A 120 -8.20 0.36 0.03
CA PRO A 120 -8.21 0.06 1.47
C PRO A 120 -6.90 -0.55 1.97
N PHE A 121 -6.20 -1.36 1.17
CA PHE A 121 -4.91 -1.94 1.55
C PHE A 121 -3.78 -0.91 1.54
N GLN A 122 -3.81 0.01 0.57
CA GLN A 122 -2.86 1.13 0.50
C GLN A 122 -3.05 2.08 1.68
N SER A 123 -4.31 2.40 1.99
CA SER A 123 -4.72 3.26 3.10
C SER A 123 -4.36 2.65 4.45
N TRP A 124 -4.50 1.33 4.59
CA TRP A 124 -4.03 0.60 5.77
C TRP A 124 -2.52 0.78 5.97
N GLY A 125 -1.72 0.60 4.92
CA GLY A 125 -0.26 0.79 5.01
C GLY A 125 0.11 2.19 5.48
N ILE A 126 -0.49 3.22 4.87
CA ILE A 126 -0.27 4.62 5.23
C ILE A 126 -0.69 4.90 6.69
N ALA A 127 -1.89 4.45 7.09
CA ALA A 127 -2.41 4.65 8.44
C ALA A 127 -1.52 4.00 9.50
N PHE A 128 -1.09 2.76 9.27
CA PHE A 128 -0.26 2.05 10.23
C PHE A 128 1.20 2.52 10.25
N ASP A 129 1.71 3.13 9.17
CA ASP A 129 2.99 3.86 9.21
C ASP A 129 2.90 5.06 10.16
N PHE A 130 1.87 5.88 10.00
CA PHE A 130 1.61 6.98 10.92
C PHE A 130 1.44 6.48 12.37
N LEU A 131 0.59 5.49 12.60
CA LEU A 131 0.32 4.96 13.94
C LEU A 131 1.56 4.34 14.59
N VAL A 132 2.43 3.66 13.84
CA VAL A 132 3.66 3.09 14.41
C VAL A 132 4.66 4.18 14.77
N GLN A 133 4.68 5.31 14.05
CA GLN A 133 5.51 6.45 14.42
C GLN A 133 5.09 6.98 15.81
N ILE A 134 3.80 7.29 16.01
CA ILE A 134 3.31 7.89 17.27
C ILE A 134 3.16 6.90 18.42
N GLY A 135 2.83 5.64 18.14
CA GLY A 135 2.56 4.63 19.16
C GLY A 135 3.78 3.80 19.57
N VAL A 136 4.82 3.75 18.75
CA VAL A 136 5.99 2.88 18.98
C VAL A 136 7.32 3.65 18.89
N LYS A 137 7.55 4.42 17.82
CA LYS A 137 8.88 4.98 17.51
C LYS A 137 9.21 6.23 18.33
N LEU A 138 8.22 7.08 18.63
CA LEU A 138 8.42 8.39 19.25
C LEU A 138 8.45 8.39 20.79
N GLY A 139 8.35 7.21 21.40
CA GLY A 139 8.51 7.02 22.85
C GLY A 139 7.20 6.89 23.64
N PRO A 140 7.28 6.47 24.91
CA PRO A 140 6.13 6.11 25.72
C PRO A 140 5.23 7.31 26.08
N ASP A 141 5.80 8.52 26.20
CA ASP A 141 5.02 9.72 26.53
C ASP A 141 4.07 10.12 25.39
N VAL A 142 4.55 10.08 24.14
CA VAL A 142 3.74 10.33 22.95
C VAL A 142 2.68 9.24 22.78
N ALA A 143 3.05 7.98 23.00
CA ALA A 143 2.12 6.86 22.95
C ALA A 143 1.02 6.98 24.02
N ALA A 144 1.34 7.44 25.22
CA ALA A 144 0.38 7.69 26.29
C ALA A 144 -0.56 8.86 25.95
N GLN A 145 -0.03 9.97 25.43
CA GLN A 145 -0.84 11.10 24.93
C GLN A 145 -1.78 10.66 23.81
N ALA A 146 -1.33 9.77 22.92
CA ALA A 146 -2.13 9.17 21.85
C ALA A 146 -3.06 8.05 22.33
N GLY A 147 -3.01 7.63 23.61
CA GLY A 147 -3.82 6.50 24.11
C GLY A 147 -3.48 5.15 23.45
N LEU A 148 -2.28 5.02 22.90
CA LEU A 148 -1.80 3.85 22.15
C LEU A 148 -0.83 3.02 22.99
N ILE A 149 -1.27 2.62 24.18
CA ILE A 149 -0.48 1.84 25.15
C ILE A 149 -1.00 0.41 25.30
N GLY A 150 -0.14 -0.48 25.80
CA GLY A 150 -0.46 -1.89 26.04
C GLY A 150 -0.66 -2.67 24.74
N TRP A 151 -1.73 -3.48 24.68
CA TRP A 151 -1.99 -4.37 23.52
C TRP A 151 -2.16 -3.60 22.20
N ARG A 152 -2.57 -2.32 22.24
CA ARG A 152 -2.73 -1.48 21.05
C ARG A 152 -1.40 -1.22 20.36
N THR A 153 -0.33 -1.04 21.12
CA THR A 153 1.03 -0.84 20.62
C THR A 153 1.50 -2.04 19.79
N GLU A 154 1.28 -3.25 20.31
CA GLU A 154 1.62 -4.50 19.62
C GLU A 154 0.76 -4.71 18.38
N ALA A 155 -0.55 -4.45 18.47
CA ALA A 155 -1.46 -4.52 17.34
C ALA A 155 -1.06 -3.56 16.21
N ILE A 156 -0.63 -2.34 16.55
CA ILE A 156 -0.11 -1.36 15.59
C ILE A 156 1.19 -1.86 14.94
N ALA A 157 2.13 -2.37 15.74
CA ALA A 157 3.38 -2.90 15.20
C ALA A 157 3.14 -4.06 14.21
N LEU A 158 2.22 -4.97 14.53
CA LEU A 158 1.82 -6.07 13.64
C LEU A 158 1.13 -5.56 12.39
N GLY A 159 0.17 -4.64 12.53
CA GLY A 159 -0.54 -4.06 11.39
C GLY A 159 0.39 -3.30 10.44
N TYR A 160 1.42 -2.63 10.96
CA TYR A 160 2.47 -2.00 10.16
C TYR A 160 3.32 -3.03 9.40
N GLN A 161 3.74 -4.13 10.05
CA GLN A 161 4.51 -5.18 9.36
C GLN A 161 3.72 -5.80 8.21
N VAL A 162 2.43 -6.11 8.44
CA VAL A 162 1.53 -6.64 7.40
C VAL A 162 1.34 -5.63 6.28
N GLY A 163 1.05 -4.36 6.63
CA GLY A 163 0.80 -3.29 5.68
C GLY A 163 2.01 -2.93 4.82
N ASN A 164 3.22 -3.04 5.35
CA ASN A 164 4.44 -2.67 4.65
C ASN A 164 5.01 -3.82 3.81
N LEU A 165 4.96 -5.06 4.31
CA LEU A 165 5.61 -6.19 3.64
C LEU A 165 4.67 -6.97 2.72
N ILE A 166 3.42 -7.17 3.15
CA ILE A 166 2.51 -8.10 2.48
C ILE A 166 1.66 -7.35 1.45
N PHE A 167 1.01 -6.26 1.86
CA PHE A 167 -0.01 -5.63 1.03
C PHE A 167 0.50 -5.05 -0.30
N PRO A 168 1.62 -4.32 -0.36
CA PRO A 168 2.05 -3.66 -1.60
C PRO A 168 2.49 -4.64 -2.68
N THR A 169 2.92 -5.86 -2.31
CA THR A 169 3.43 -6.87 -3.25
C THR A 169 2.42 -7.99 -3.51
N LEU A 170 1.85 -8.58 -2.46
CA LEU A 170 1.07 -9.80 -2.56
C LEU A 170 -0.35 -9.53 -3.07
N ILE A 171 -1.00 -8.46 -2.58
CA ILE A 171 -2.39 -8.15 -2.95
C ILE A 171 -2.55 -7.90 -4.45
N PRO A 172 -1.69 -7.13 -5.13
CA PRO A 172 -1.70 -7.02 -6.60
C PRO A 172 -1.73 -8.36 -7.33
N VAL A 173 -0.87 -9.29 -6.91
CA VAL A 173 -0.73 -10.61 -7.53
C VAL A 173 -1.97 -11.47 -7.27
N VAL A 174 -2.48 -11.46 -6.03
CA VAL A 174 -3.69 -12.19 -5.66
C VAL A 174 -4.91 -11.65 -6.42
N LEU A 175 -5.10 -10.33 -6.48
CA LEU A 175 -6.21 -9.72 -7.22
C LEU A 175 -6.14 -10.04 -8.70
N TRP A 176 -4.95 -9.95 -9.30
CA TRP A 176 -4.76 -10.37 -10.68
C TRP A 176 -5.14 -11.85 -10.88
N ALA A 177 -4.69 -12.74 -9.99
CA ALA A 177 -4.97 -14.16 -10.09
C ALA A 177 -6.48 -14.46 -9.96
N LEU A 178 -7.16 -13.78 -9.04
CA LEU A 178 -8.61 -13.88 -8.85
C LEU A 178 -9.39 -13.40 -10.09
N PHE A 179 -8.93 -12.35 -10.75
CA PHE A 179 -9.59 -11.82 -11.95
C PHE A 179 -9.29 -12.59 -13.23
N ASN A 180 -8.21 -13.38 -13.26
CA ASN A 180 -7.75 -14.12 -14.43
C ASN A 180 -7.71 -15.64 -14.20
N ARG A 181 -8.60 -16.18 -13.36
CA ARG A 181 -8.69 -17.62 -13.07
C ARG A 181 -8.68 -18.50 -14.32
N THR A 182 -9.46 -18.15 -15.34
CA THR A 182 -9.51 -18.88 -16.62
C THR A 182 -8.16 -18.91 -17.35
N PHE A 183 -7.36 -17.84 -17.25
CA PHE A 183 -6.01 -17.83 -17.79
C PHE A 183 -5.10 -18.78 -17.02
N ILE A 184 -5.15 -18.76 -15.69
CA ILE A 184 -4.36 -19.66 -14.83
C ILE A 184 -4.72 -21.13 -15.12
N GLU A 185 -6.01 -21.45 -15.19
CA GLU A 185 -6.51 -22.79 -15.53
C GLU A 185 -6.00 -23.24 -16.91
N SER A 186 -6.00 -22.36 -17.91
CA SER A 186 -5.48 -22.68 -19.25
C SER A 186 -3.97 -22.96 -19.29
N VAL A 187 -3.19 -22.37 -18.38
CA VAL A 187 -1.75 -22.59 -18.25
C VAL A 187 -1.47 -23.87 -17.46
N LEU A 188 -2.24 -24.14 -16.39
CA LEU A 188 -2.09 -25.32 -15.54
C LEU A 188 -2.56 -26.62 -16.23
N TRP A 189 -3.62 -26.56 -17.05
CA TRP A 189 -4.16 -27.73 -17.76
C TRP A 189 -3.25 -28.22 -18.89
N ARG A 190 -2.38 -27.36 -19.44
CA ARG A 190 -1.35 -27.76 -20.43
C ARG A 190 -0.13 -28.44 -19.78
N ARG A 191 -0.33 -29.32 -18.80
CA ARG A 191 0.69 -30.30 -18.43
C ARG A 191 0.83 -31.30 -19.59
N PRO A 192 2.05 -31.64 -20.04
CA PRO A 192 2.22 -32.64 -21.08
C PRO A 192 1.64 -33.96 -20.58
N ALA A 193 0.84 -34.62 -21.42
CA ALA A 193 0.55 -36.03 -21.24
C ALA A 193 1.90 -36.74 -21.04
N THR A 194 2.08 -37.33 -19.86
CA THR A 194 3.24 -38.20 -19.59
C THR A 194 3.26 -39.33 -20.64
N PRO A 195 4.46 -39.75 -21.08
CA PRO A 195 4.62 -40.72 -22.18
C PRO A 195 3.93 -42.06 -21.91
#